data_AF-A0A8X6MKN0-F1
#
_entry.id   AF-A0A8X6MKN0-F1
#
_cell.length_a   1.000
_cell.length_b   1.000
_cell.length_c   1.000
_cell.angle_alpha   90.00
_cell.angle_beta   90.00
_cell.angle_gamma   90.00
#
_symmetry.space_group_name_H-M   'P 1'
#
loop_
_entity.id
_entity.type
_entity.pdbx_description
1 polymer ?
#
loop_
_entity_poly.entity_id
_entity_poly.type
_entity_poly.pdbx_seq_one_letter_code
_entity_poly.pdbx_strand_id
1 'polypeptide(L)'
;MSGIAKLRKVELRIVAEEIGLVVNEGMKKSELRRLIEDSDVFKNDNEAVKSAVEDVLENRNKKSDQDSEIEIERLKIERIKLELQLAQMKANGNNTSFDQGCKIEPVESLDSLIKSVRTLTIKPP
;
A
#
# COMPACT_ATOMS: atom_id res chain seq x y z
N MET A 1 27.10 27.66 10.55
CA MET A 1 27.01 26.27 10.05
C MET A 1 25.72 25.65 10.58
N SER A 2 24.64 25.59 9.77
CA SER A 2 23.26 25.39 10.29
C SER A 2 22.57 24.09 9.83
N GLY A 3 23.29 23.17 9.18
CA GLY A 3 22.71 21.91 8.68
C GLY A 3 22.36 20.92 9.80
N ILE A 4 23.25 20.78 10.77
CA ILE A 4 23.17 19.81 11.88
C ILE A 4 21.92 20.02 12.74
N ALA A 5 21.48 21.28 12.91
CA ALA A 5 20.31 21.60 13.70
C ALA A 5 18.99 21.06 13.15
N LYS A 6 18.92 20.83 11.83
CA LYS A 6 17.73 20.33 11.11
C LYS A 6 17.65 18.79 11.07
N LEU A 7 18.70 18.09 11.50
CA LEU A 7 18.76 16.63 11.49
C LEU A 7 17.94 16.02 12.63
N ARG A 8 17.40 14.82 12.42
CA ARG A 8 16.73 13.96 13.41
C ARG A 8 17.77 13.21 14.24
N LYS A 9 17.33 12.60 15.35
CA LYS A 9 18.24 11.85 16.26
C LYS A 9 19.03 10.75 15.51
N VAL A 10 18.35 10.01 14.64
CA VAL A 10 18.96 8.92 13.85
C VAL A 10 20.01 9.47 12.88
N GLU A 11 19.70 10.58 12.21
CA GLU A 11 20.60 11.21 11.22
C GLU A 11 21.82 11.84 11.90
N LEU A 12 21.65 12.47 13.06
CA LEU A 12 22.77 12.95 13.86
C LEU A 12 23.69 11.81 14.29
N ARG A 13 23.13 10.62 14.57
CA ARG A 13 23.95 9.44 14.90
C ARG A 13 24.78 9.00 13.70
N ILE A 14 24.17 8.91 12.52
CA ILE A 14 24.87 8.54 11.29
C ILE A 14 25.98 9.54 10.99
N VAL A 15 25.70 10.85 11.05
CA VAL A 15 26.74 11.87 10.84
C VAL A 15 27.87 11.73 11.86
N ALA A 16 27.57 11.52 13.14
CA ALA A 16 28.59 11.33 14.16
C ALA A 16 29.46 10.08 13.91
N GLU A 17 28.85 8.99 13.46
CA GLU A 17 29.56 7.74 13.12
C GLU A 17 30.44 7.91 11.88
N GLU A 18 29.94 8.60 10.85
CA GLU A 18 30.68 8.88 9.61
C GLU A 18 31.92 9.74 9.84
N ILE A 19 31.83 10.72 10.76
CA ILE A 19 32.97 11.56 11.15
C ILE A 19 33.86 10.89 12.21
N GLY A 20 33.62 9.61 12.52
CA GLY A 20 34.47 8.78 13.39
C GLY A 20 34.27 8.98 14.89
N LEU A 21 33.13 9.54 15.33
CA LEU A 21 32.81 9.67 16.74
C LEU A 21 32.12 8.42 17.29
N VAL A 22 32.41 8.07 18.54
CA VAL A 22 31.76 6.96 19.22
C VAL A 22 30.40 7.39 19.72
N VAL A 23 29.36 6.76 19.20
CA VAL A 23 27.96 7.12 19.46
C VAL A 23 27.22 5.98 20.15
N ASN A 24 26.50 6.27 21.23
CA ASN A 24 25.68 5.28 21.93
C ASN A 24 24.19 5.46 21.56
N GLU A 25 23.45 4.36 21.45
CA GLU A 25 22.02 4.38 21.11
C GLU A 25 21.16 5.19 22.09
N GLY A 26 21.57 5.19 23.37
CA GLY A 26 20.90 5.90 24.47
C GLY A 26 21.07 7.42 24.44
N MET A 27 22.03 7.97 23.69
CA MET A 27 22.33 9.41 23.69
C MET A 27 21.15 10.27 23.27
N LYS A 28 21.00 11.44 23.90
CA LYS A 28 19.93 12.39 23.57
C LYS A 28 20.27 13.15 22.28
N LYS A 29 19.25 13.64 21.57
CA LYS A 29 19.43 14.44 20.34
C LYS A 29 20.36 15.64 20.55
N SER A 30 20.21 16.33 21.68
CA SER A 30 21.03 17.50 22.05
C SER A 30 22.47 17.10 22.35
N GLU A 31 22.68 15.98 23.00
CA GLU A 31 24.00 15.44 23.33
C GLU A 31 24.78 15.03 22.08
N LEU A 32 24.13 14.32 21.15
CA LEU A 32 24.70 14.00 19.84
C LEU A 32 25.13 15.25 19.07
N ARG A 33 24.29 16.30 19.10
CA ARG A 33 24.58 17.56 18.41
C ARG A 33 25.82 18.22 18.99
N ARG A 34 25.89 18.26 20.31
CA ARG A 34 27.01 18.85 21.04
C ARG A 34 28.29 18.04 20.85
N LEU A 35 28.21 16.72 20.81
CA LEU A 35 29.33 15.82 20.52
C LEU A 35 29.96 16.14 19.16
N ILE A 36 29.13 16.34 18.14
CA ILE A 36 29.58 16.71 16.79
C ILE A 36 30.20 18.12 16.81
N GLU A 37 29.51 19.10 17.41
CA GLU A 37 29.98 20.50 17.47
C GLU A 37 31.29 20.67 18.26
N ASP A 38 31.47 19.87 19.32
CA ASP A 38 32.66 19.90 20.17
C ASP A 38 33.83 19.10 19.56
N SER A 39 33.58 18.28 18.54
CA SER A 39 34.60 17.42 17.90
C SER A 39 35.70 18.22 17.20
N ASP A 40 36.90 17.66 17.19
CA ASP A 40 38.05 18.26 16.48
C ASP A 40 37.82 18.25 14.97
N VAL A 41 37.10 17.26 14.44
CA VAL A 41 36.73 17.20 13.02
C VAL A 41 35.85 18.39 12.65
N PHE A 42 34.85 18.73 13.46
CA PHE A 42 33.99 19.88 13.18
C PHE A 42 34.74 21.23 13.21
N LYS A 43 35.76 21.34 14.05
CA LYS A 43 36.58 22.55 14.22
C LYS A 43 37.68 22.67 13.17
N ASN A 44 38.31 21.57 12.78
CA ASN A 44 39.48 21.56 11.89
C ASN A 44 39.13 21.20 10.44
N ASP A 45 38.14 20.33 10.23
CA ASP A 45 37.70 19.85 8.92
C ASP A 45 36.18 19.98 8.78
N ASN A 46 35.76 21.21 8.59
CA ASN A 46 34.37 21.58 8.47
C ASN A 46 33.70 21.01 7.20
N GLU A 47 34.48 20.73 6.16
CA GLU A 47 33.98 20.21 4.88
C GLU A 47 33.60 18.73 5.01
N ALA A 48 34.38 17.93 5.75
CA ALA A 48 34.03 16.54 6.03
C ALA A 48 32.66 16.41 6.73
N VAL A 49 32.42 17.25 7.75
CA VAL A 49 31.11 17.25 8.44
C VAL A 49 29.99 17.71 7.52
N LYS A 50 30.26 18.67 6.64
CA LYS A 50 29.28 19.16 5.69
C LYS A 50 28.92 18.09 4.65
N SER A 51 29.91 17.37 4.12
CA SER A 51 29.70 16.22 3.22
C SER A 51 28.84 15.16 3.89
N ALA A 52 29.19 14.75 5.11
CA ALA A 52 28.41 13.75 5.85
C ALA A 52 26.95 14.19 6.08
N VAL A 53 26.72 15.48 6.34
CA VAL A 53 25.36 16.04 6.48
C VAL A 53 24.61 16.01 5.15
N GLU A 54 25.27 16.36 4.04
CA GLU A 54 24.71 16.33 2.68
C GLU A 54 24.32 14.90 2.28
N ASP A 55 25.22 13.94 2.49
CA ASP A 55 25.01 12.51 2.18
C ASP A 55 23.83 11.92 2.96
N VAL A 56 23.71 12.26 4.24
CA VAL A 56 22.58 11.84 5.08
C VAL A 56 21.26 12.48 4.64
N LEU A 57 21.29 13.73 4.18
CA LEU A 57 20.13 14.42 3.62
C LEU A 57 19.71 13.83 2.28
N GLU A 58 20.65 13.48 1.41
CA GLU A 58 20.37 12.83 0.13
C GLU A 58 19.77 11.43 0.33
N ASN A 59 20.33 10.66 1.26
CA ASN A 59 19.83 9.32 1.60
C ASN A 59 18.44 9.33 2.28
N ARG A 60 18.06 10.45 2.93
CA ARG A 60 16.70 10.64 3.46
C ARG A 60 15.65 10.58 2.35
N ASN A 61 15.96 11.16 1.18
CA ASN A 61 15.01 11.23 0.06
C ASN A 61 14.90 9.88 -0.65
N LYS A 62 16.01 9.15 -0.83
CA LYS A 62 16.02 7.84 -1.49
C LYS A 62 15.21 6.76 -0.78
N LYS A 63 15.17 6.76 0.56
CA LYS A 63 14.36 5.81 1.34
C LYS A 63 12.86 6.08 1.24
N SER A 64 12.45 7.34 1.11
CA SER A 64 11.05 7.72 0.90
C SER A 64 10.51 7.15 -0.41
N ASP A 65 11.31 7.20 -1.48
CA ASP A 65 10.89 6.75 -2.80
C ASP A 65 10.81 5.21 -2.87
N GLN A 66 11.80 4.50 -2.32
CA GLN A 66 11.79 3.03 -2.26
C GLN A 66 10.63 2.46 -1.43
N ASP A 67 10.33 3.04 -0.26
CA ASP A 67 9.21 2.57 0.57
C ASP A 67 7.86 2.76 -0.14
N SER A 68 7.73 3.83 -0.93
CA SER A 68 6.52 4.07 -1.73
C SER A 68 6.37 3.10 -2.91
N GLU A 69 7.48 2.74 -3.54
CA GLU A 69 7.50 1.81 -4.68
C GLU A 69 7.19 0.37 -4.22
N ILE A 70 7.75 -0.04 -3.09
CA ILE A 70 7.46 -1.33 -2.45
C ILE A 70 5.97 -1.43 -2.06
N GLU A 71 5.38 -0.36 -1.52
CA GLU A 71 3.97 -0.34 -1.14
C GLU A 71 3.04 -0.44 -2.37
N ILE A 72 3.39 0.25 -3.46
CA ILE A 72 2.65 0.16 -4.73
C ILE A 72 2.74 -1.26 -5.31
N GLU A 73 3.92 -1.90 -5.28
CA GLU A 73 4.08 -3.28 -5.75
C GLU A 73 3.27 -4.27 -4.90
N ARG A 74 3.27 -4.12 -3.58
CA ARG A 74 2.44 -4.95 -2.68
C ARG A 74 0.96 -4.83 -3.00
N LEU A 75 0.45 -3.61 -3.16
CA LEU A 75 -0.95 -3.36 -3.54
C LEU A 75 -1.30 -3.95 -4.91
N LYS A 76 -0.39 -3.88 -5.90
CA LYS A 76 -0.59 -4.52 -7.20
C LYS A 76 -0.70 -6.04 -7.09
N ILE A 77 0.17 -6.67 -6.31
CA ILE A 77 0.14 -8.12 -6.08
C ILE A 77 -1.18 -8.54 -5.41
N GLU A 78 -1.60 -7.80 -4.39
CA GLU A 78 -2.84 -8.09 -3.67
C GLU A 78 -4.07 -7.98 -4.59
N ARG A 79 -4.12 -6.95 -5.44
CA ARG A 79 -5.16 -6.80 -6.47
C ARG A 79 -5.19 -8.00 -7.42
N ILE A 80 -4.04 -8.41 -7.96
CA ILE A 80 -3.97 -9.56 -8.88
C ILE A 80 -4.46 -10.83 -8.20
N LYS A 81 -4.10 -11.04 -6.93
CA LYS A 81 -4.55 -12.20 -6.15
C LYS A 81 -6.05 -12.22 -5.91
N LEU A 82 -6.66 -11.05 -5.68
CA LEU A 82 -8.11 -10.92 -5.54
C LEU A 82 -8.84 -11.14 -6.86
N GLU A 83 -8.34 -10.58 -7.96
CA GLU A 83 -8.91 -10.80 -9.30
C GLU A 83 -8.82 -12.28 -9.71
N LEU A 84 -7.70 -12.95 -9.40
CA LEU A 84 -7.54 -14.38 -9.62
C LEU A 84 -8.53 -15.22 -8.80
N GLN A 85 -8.72 -14.91 -7.52
CA GLN A 85 -9.71 -15.58 -6.67
C GLN A 85 -11.13 -15.38 -7.18
N LEU A 86 -11.49 -14.16 -7.60
CA LEU A 86 -12.79 -13.88 -8.20
C LEU A 86 -12.98 -14.65 -9.52
N ALA A 87 -11.96 -14.73 -10.35
CA ALA A 87 -11.99 -15.51 -11.59
C ALA A 87 -12.14 -17.00 -11.32
N GLN A 88 -11.43 -17.54 -10.31
CA GLN A 88 -11.56 -18.93 -9.88
C GLN A 88 -12.94 -19.23 -9.29
N MET A 89 -13.51 -18.33 -8.48
CA MET A 89 -14.88 -18.48 -7.97
C MET A 89 -15.92 -18.42 -9.09
N LYS A 90 -15.73 -17.57 -10.10
CA LYS A 90 -16.60 -17.51 -11.29
C LYS A 90 -16.45 -18.76 -12.17
N ALA A 91 -15.23 -19.26 -12.34
CA ALA A 91 -14.96 -20.48 -13.09
C ALA A 91 -15.49 -21.72 -12.38
N ASN A 92 -15.33 -21.80 -11.05
CA ASN A 92 -15.85 -22.91 -10.22
C ASN A 92 -17.35 -22.77 -9.93
N GLY A 93 -17.90 -21.56 -10.00
CA GLY A 93 -19.32 -21.25 -9.79
C GLY A 93 -20.24 -21.64 -10.94
N ASN A 94 -19.70 -22.13 -12.06
CA ASN A 94 -20.51 -22.66 -13.16
C ASN A 94 -20.94 -24.12 -12.96
N ASN A 95 -20.62 -24.76 -11.82
CA ASN A 95 -20.94 -26.16 -11.54
C ASN A 95 -21.72 -26.40 -10.24
N THR A 96 -22.48 -25.43 -9.74
CA THR A 96 -23.54 -25.73 -8.77
C THR A 96 -24.87 -25.27 -9.33
N SER A 97 -25.54 -26.22 -9.96
CA SER A 97 -26.98 -26.29 -10.13
C SER A 97 -27.68 -25.71 -8.89
N PHE A 98 -28.09 -24.45 -8.96
CA PHE A 98 -29.05 -23.88 -8.03
C PHE A 98 -30.44 -24.09 -8.65
N ASP A 99 -30.83 -25.35 -8.78
CA ASP A 99 -32.20 -25.75 -9.07
C ASP A 99 -32.61 -26.87 -8.12
N GLN A 100 -32.74 -26.50 -6.85
CA GLN A 100 -33.51 -27.28 -5.90
C GLN A 100 -34.16 -26.31 -4.93
N GLY A 101 -35.39 -25.90 -5.25
CA GLY A 101 -36.17 -25.10 -4.31
C GLY A 101 -37.33 -24.28 -4.85
N CYS A 102 -37.92 -24.59 -6.00
CA CYS A 102 -39.26 -24.07 -6.28
C CYS A 102 -40.13 -25.21 -6.81
N LYS A 103 -41.15 -25.56 -6.03
CA LYS A 103 -42.26 -26.38 -6.51
C LYS A 103 -42.94 -25.58 -7.62
N ILE A 104 -42.53 -25.81 -8.86
CA ILE A 104 -43.27 -25.36 -10.01
C ILE A 104 -44.45 -26.32 -10.12
N GLU A 105 -45.54 -25.99 -9.43
CA GLU A 105 -46.91 -26.31 -9.86
C GLU A 105 -46.95 -26.24 -11.39
N PRO A 106 -47.59 -27.16 -12.12
CA PRO A 106 -47.56 -27.16 -13.58
C PRO A 106 -48.05 -25.80 -14.05
N VAL A 107 -47.13 -24.93 -14.48
CA VAL A 107 -47.46 -23.64 -15.06
C VAL A 107 -48.19 -24.01 -16.31
N GLU A 108 -49.51 -23.88 -16.27
CA GLU A 108 -50.37 -24.08 -17.43
C GLU A 108 -49.72 -23.32 -18.57
N SER A 109 -49.23 -24.07 -19.56
CA SER A 109 -48.41 -23.53 -20.64
C SER A 109 -49.08 -22.28 -21.21
N LEU A 110 -48.30 -21.28 -21.59
CA LEU A 110 -48.79 -20.08 -22.27
C LEU A 110 -49.74 -20.43 -23.44
N ASP A 111 -49.53 -21.56 -24.09
CA ASP A 111 -50.43 -22.11 -25.12
C ASP A 111 -51.83 -22.49 -24.60
N SER A 112 -51.95 -23.01 -23.38
CA SER A 112 -53.23 -23.30 -22.72
C SER A 112 -54.00 -22.00 -22.47
N LEU A 113 -53.31 -20.98 -21.94
CA LEU A 113 -53.91 -19.67 -21.69
C LEU A 113 -54.36 -18.98 -23.00
N ILE A 114 -53.52 -19.00 -24.03
CA ILE A 114 -53.85 -18.44 -25.36
C ILE A 114 -55.04 -19.17 -25.98
N LYS A 115 -55.14 -20.50 -25.84
CA LYS A 115 -56.30 -21.27 -26.32
C LYS A 115 -57.59 -20.87 -25.60
N SER A 116 -57.56 -20.77 -24.28
CA SER A 116 -58.73 -20.37 -23.47
C SER A 116 -59.24 -18.98 -23.83
N VAL A 117 -58.34 -18.01 -24.00
CA VAL A 117 -58.70 -16.64 -24.38
C VAL A 117 -59.32 -16.57 -25.79
N ARG A 118 -58.78 -17.34 -26.76
CA ARG A 118 -59.33 -17.36 -28.12
C ARG A 118 -60.78 -17.87 -28.17
N THR A 119 -61.13 -18.84 -27.32
CA THR A 119 -62.49 -19.40 -27.24
C THR A 119 -63.52 -18.47 -26.60
N LEU A 120 -63.11 -17.43 -25.89
CA LEU A 120 -63.99 -16.47 -25.21
C LEU A 120 -64.37 -15.24 -26.05
N THR A 121 -63.90 -15.15 -27.30
CA THR A 121 -64.26 -14.03 -28.18
C THR A 121 -65.73 -14.12 -28.60
N ILE A 122 -66.58 -13.28 -28.01
CA ILE A 122 -67.97 -13.11 -28.42
C ILE A 122 -67.99 -12.27 -29.70
N LYS A 123 -68.66 -12.75 -30.76
CA LYS A 123 -68.82 -11.96 -31.98
C LYS A 123 -69.69 -10.72 -31.69
N PRO A 124 -69.34 -9.55 -32.23
CA PRO A 124 -70.18 -8.37 -32.08
C PRO A 124 -71.52 -8.57 -32.81
N PRO A 125 -72.61 -7.95 -32.32
CA PRO A 125 -73.92 -7.99 -32.99
C PRO A 125 -73.91 -7.28 -34.35
#